data_AF-A0A971FD75-F1
#
_entry.id   AF-A0A971FD75-F1
#
_cell.length_a   1.000
_cell.length_b   1.000
_cell.length_c   1.000
_cell.angle_alpha   90.00
_cell.angle_beta   90.00
_cell.angle_gamma   90.00
#
_symmetry.space_group_name_H-M   'P 1'
#
loop_
_entity.id
_entity.type
_entity.pdbx_description
1 polymer ?
#
loop_
_entity_poly.entity_id
_entity_poly.type
_entity_poly.pdbx_seq_one_letter_code
_entity_poly.pdbx_strand_id
1 'polypeptide(L)'
;MEFYLELLNPVFEHLAEYKIQYIGGAAIGLPFLYFSRKYTVPLILYLLEISVYLSLMHGVVHLLVLVTAWFKVTSSMKALRPDGTPSEQVDWTTPLFSFWDRSLYEPAWLLYMEACFVVIVLVVVFRYRPMSTQHKPKPRYNPDGTPIAKKDKKQGAEDYLHKYRRRKYADEVRAEDERLKRLENQRRK
;
A
#
# COMPACT_ATOMS: atom_id res chain seq x y z
N MET A 1 29.05 -11.83 17.45
CA MET A 1 29.40 -10.84 16.40
C MET A 1 29.84 -11.52 15.12
N GLU A 2 30.62 -12.60 15.18
CA GLU A 2 31.05 -13.35 13.98
C GLU A 2 29.90 -13.93 13.13
N PHE A 3 28.85 -14.45 13.77
CA PHE A 3 27.65 -14.94 13.07
C PHE A 3 26.99 -13.88 12.15
N TYR A 4 26.91 -12.63 12.59
CA TYR A 4 26.33 -11.55 11.77
C TYR A 4 27.23 -11.15 10.61
N LEU A 5 28.55 -11.29 10.79
CA LEU A 5 29.52 -11.03 9.73
C LEU A 5 29.45 -12.14 8.67
N GLU A 6 29.35 -13.41 9.07
CA GLU A 6 29.15 -14.53 8.13
C GLU A 6 27.82 -14.44 7.38
N LEU A 7 26.73 -14.07 8.06
CA LEU A 7 25.41 -13.92 7.43
C LEU A 7 25.40 -12.81 6.37
N LEU A 8 26.11 -11.70 6.62
CA LEU A 8 26.17 -10.55 5.72
C LEU A 8 27.31 -10.63 4.71
N ASN A 9 28.26 -11.55 4.86
CA ASN A 9 29.41 -11.68 3.97
C ASN A 9 29.03 -11.82 2.49
N PRO A 10 28.03 -12.65 2.11
CA PRO A 10 27.60 -12.75 0.72
C PRO A 10 27.06 -11.43 0.16
N VAL A 11 26.42 -10.61 1.01
CA VAL A 11 25.91 -9.29 0.63
C VAL A 11 27.06 -8.33 0.38
N PHE A 12 28.09 -8.35 1.23
CA PHE A 12 29.27 -7.50 1.06
C PHE A 12 30.08 -7.90 -0.18
N GLU A 13 30.25 -9.20 -0.44
CA GLU A 13 30.91 -9.69 -1.64
C GLU A 13 30.18 -9.24 -2.90
N HIS A 14 28.85 -9.39 -2.95
CA HIS A 14 28.04 -8.91 -4.06
C HIS A 14 28.13 -7.38 -4.24
N LEU A 15 28.04 -6.60 -3.14
CA LEU A 15 28.19 -5.14 -3.21
C LEU A 15 29.57 -4.72 -3.70
N ALA A 16 30.62 -5.43 -3.28
CA ALA A 16 31.99 -5.17 -3.71
C ALA A 16 32.19 -5.48 -5.20
N GLU A 17 31.63 -6.59 -5.68
CA GLU A 17 31.67 -7.03 -7.07
C GLU A 17 30.96 -6.03 -7.99
N TYR A 18 29.76 -5.56 -7.61
CA TYR A 18 28.91 -4.71 -8.44
C TYR A 18 28.99 -3.21 -8.10
N LYS A 19 29.97 -2.79 -7.28
CA LYS A 19 30.09 -1.40 -6.79
C LYS A 19 30.03 -0.34 -7.89
N ILE A 20 30.69 -0.58 -9.02
CA ILE A 20 30.75 0.37 -10.15
C ILE A 20 29.36 0.56 -10.75
N GLN A 21 28.59 -0.51 -10.89
CA GLN A 21 27.23 -0.47 -11.43
C GLN A 21 26.29 0.27 -10.47
N TYR A 22 26.43 0.05 -9.15
CA TYR A 22 25.66 0.79 -8.16
C TYR A 22 26.00 2.28 -8.13
N ILE A 23 27.29 2.64 -8.21
CA ILE A 23 27.72 4.04 -8.25
C ILE A 23 27.21 4.73 -9.53
N GLY A 24 27.36 4.08 -10.69
CA GLY A 24 26.84 4.59 -11.96
C GLY A 24 25.31 4.74 -11.96
N GLY A 25 24.61 3.72 -11.46
CA GLY A 25 23.16 3.73 -11.28
C GLY A 25 22.70 4.84 -10.33
N ALA A 26 23.40 5.08 -9.23
CA ALA A 26 23.10 6.15 -8.29
C ALA A 26 23.36 7.54 -8.91
N ALA A 27 24.45 7.71 -9.64
CA ALA A 27 24.81 8.97 -10.29
C ALA A 27 23.77 9.42 -11.32
N ILE A 28 23.11 8.48 -12.02
CA ILE A 28 22.04 8.76 -12.99
C ILE A 28 20.67 8.79 -12.30
N GLY A 29 20.42 7.83 -11.40
CA GLY A 29 19.13 7.63 -10.75
C GLY A 29 18.78 8.73 -9.75
N LEU A 30 19.74 9.26 -8.97
CA LEU A 30 19.48 10.31 -7.99
C LEU A 30 19.06 11.64 -8.64
N PRO A 31 19.74 12.16 -9.68
CA PRO A 31 19.25 13.32 -10.42
C PRO A 31 17.86 13.08 -11.01
N PHE A 32 17.62 11.91 -11.63
CA PHE A 32 16.31 11.58 -12.18
C PHE A 32 15.23 11.61 -11.10
N LEU A 33 15.45 10.92 -9.97
CA LEU A 33 14.55 10.93 -8.81
C LEU A 33 14.33 12.33 -8.24
N TYR A 34 15.37 13.18 -8.24
CA TYR A 34 15.25 14.56 -7.79
C TYR A 34 14.33 15.38 -8.69
N PHE A 35 14.49 15.29 -10.01
CA PHE A 35 13.64 16.00 -10.97
C PHE A 35 12.22 15.44 -10.99
N SER A 36 12.07 14.12 -10.94
CA SER A 36 10.78 13.43 -10.98
C SER A 36 10.13 13.30 -9.60
N ARG A 37 10.70 13.87 -8.53
CA ARG A 37 10.30 13.67 -7.12
C ARG A 37 8.81 13.80 -6.85
N LYS A 38 8.14 14.66 -7.63
CA LYS A 38 6.70 14.91 -7.54
C LYS A 38 5.87 13.65 -7.85
N TYR A 39 6.39 12.78 -8.71
CA TYR A 39 5.74 11.54 -9.16
C TYR A 39 6.41 10.31 -8.54
N THR A 40 7.74 10.29 -8.42
CA THR A 40 8.47 9.12 -7.93
C THR A 40 8.31 8.92 -6.43
N VAL A 41 8.27 9.98 -5.60
CA VAL A 41 8.10 9.81 -4.16
C VAL A 41 6.74 9.20 -3.80
N PRO A 42 5.60 9.69 -4.32
CA PRO A 42 4.30 9.04 -4.09
C PRO A 42 4.26 7.60 -4.62
N LEU A 43 4.87 7.33 -5.78
CA LEU A 43 4.95 6.00 -6.36
C LEU A 43 5.72 5.03 -5.45
N ILE A 44 6.89 5.44 -4.95
CA ILE A 44 7.71 4.60 -4.05
C ILE A 44 6.96 4.31 -2.76
N LEU A 45 6.35 5.32 -2.13
CA LEU A 45 5.56 5.12 -0.91
C LEU A 45 4.37 4.18 -1.15
N TYR A 46 3.72 4.28 -2.31
CA TYR A 46 2.62 3.42 -2.69
C TYR A 46 3.05 1.98 -2.93
N LEU A 47 4.18 1.76 -3.63
CA LEU A 47 4.75 0.43 -3.82
C LEU A 47 5.20 -0.19 -2.50
N LEU A 48 5.79 0.61 -1.61
CA LEU A 48 6.16 0.16 -0.26
C LEU A 48 4.92 -0.28 0.52
N GLU A 49 3.86 0.50 0.50
CA GLU A 49 2.59 0.13 1.14
C GLU A 49 2.00 -1.16 0.54
N ILE A 50 1.99 -1.31 -0.78
CA ILE A 50 1.58 -2.56 -1.44
C ILE A 50 2.45 -3.73 -0.96
N SER A 51 3.77 -3.56 -0.91
CA SER A 51 4.68 -4.62 -0.43
C SER A 51 4.36 -5.05 0.99
N VAL A 52 4.05 -4.11 1.90
CA VAL A 52 3.64 -4.41 3.27
C VAL A 52 2.34 -5.21 3.29
N TYR A 53 1.33 -4.82 2.50
CA TYR A 53 0.08 -5.57 2.40
C TYR A 53 0.26 -6.98 1.85
N LEU A 54 1.10 -7.14 0.82
CA LEU A 54 1.41 -8.45 0.26
C LEU A 54 2.16 -9.34 1.25
N SER A 55 3.15 -8.81 1.98
CA SER A 55 3.87 -9.57 3.01
C SER A 55 2.95 -9.98 4.16
N LEU A 56 2.06 -9.10 4.61
CA LEU A 56 1.07 -9.42 5.64
C LEU A 56 0.09 -10.50 5.16
N MET A 57 -0.44 -10.36 3.94
CA MET A 57 -1.34 -11.35 3.34
C MET A 57 -0.65 -12.71 3.21
N HIS A 58 0.57 -12.75 2.67
CA HIS A 58 1.37 -13.98 2.57
C HIS A 58 1.58 -14.64 3.93
N GLY A 59 1.97 -13.87 4.95
CA GLY A 59 2.14 -14.39 6.31
C GLY A 59 0.85 -14.95 6.91
N VAL A 60 -0.30 -14.29 6.67
CA VAL A 60 -1.61 -14.79 7.11
C VAL A 60 -1.98 -16.09 6.37
N VAL A 61 -1.80 -16.15 5.06
CA VAL A 61 -2.04 -17.36 4.26
C VAL A 61 -1.15 -18.51 4.74
N HIS A 62 0.14 -18.25 4.97
CA HIS A 62 1.06 -19.24 5.52
C HIS A 62 0.57 -19.81 6.85
N LEU A 63 0.17 -18.94 7.78
CA LEU A 63 -0.36 -19.37 9.08
C LEU A 63 -1.66 -20.17 8.92
N LEU A 64 -2.57 -19.76 8.04
CA LEU A 64 -3.81 -20.49 7.78
C LEU A 64 -3.54 -21.88 7.19
N VAL A 65 -2.58 -22.00 6.27
CA VAL A 65 -2.20 -23.29 5.66
C VAL A 65 -1.64 -24.21 6.73
N LEU A 66 -0.73 -23.72 7.59
CA LEU A 66 -0.17 -24.50 8.70
C LEU A 66 -1.25 -24.99 9.67
N VAL A 67 -2.16 -24.09 10.08
CA VAL A 67 -3.26 -24.44 10.98
C VAL A 67 -4.20 -25.45 10.33
N THR A 68 -4.51 -25.30 9.04
CA THR A 68 -5.39 -26.22 8.32
C THR A 68 -4.74 -27.58 8.10
N ALA A 69 -3.44 -27.62 7.78
CA ALA A 69 -2.66 -28.84 7.66
C ALA A 69 -2.62 -29.59 9.00
N TRP A 70 -2.30 -28.87 10.09
CA TRP A 70 -2.32 -29.40 11.44
C TRP A 70 -3.71 -29.94 11.80
N PHE A 71 -4.78 -29.16 11.59
CA PHE A 71 -6.14 -29.58 11.86
C PHE A 71 -6.54 -30.81 11.05
N LYS A 72 -6.15 -30.90 9.78
CA LYS A 72 -6.40 -32.07 8.94
C LYS A 72 -5.71 -33.32 9.47
N VAL A 73 -4.46 -33.21 9.92
CA VAL A 73 -3.72 -34.32 10.54
C VAL A 73 -4.40 -34.77 11.83
N THR A 74 -4.80 -33.83 12.71
CA THR A 74 -5.46 -34.15 13.98
C THR A 74 -6.88 -34.70 13.82
N SER A 75 -7.65 -34.18 12.86
CA SER A 75 -9.04 -34.59 12.63
C SER A 75 -9.18 -35.88 11.82
N SER A 76 -8.18 -36.21 11.00
CA SER A 76 -8.15 -37.53 10.37
C SER A 76 -7.83 -38.55 11.48
N MET A 77 -8.85 -39.26 11.98
CA MET A 77 -8.68 -40.44 12.83
C MET A 77 -8.08 -41.61 12.04
N LYS A 78 -7.02 -41.35 11.26
CA LYS A 78 -6.31 -42.36 10.49
C LYS A 78 -5.40 -43.14 11.42
N ALA A 79 -5.32 -44.45 11.18
CA ALA A 79 -4.53 -45.37 11.97
C ALA A 79 -3.09 -44.84 12.09
N LEU A 80 -2.66 -44.67 13.33
CA LEU A 80 -1.26 -44.44 13.68
C LEU A 80 -0.46 -45.61 13.12
N ARG A 81 0.71 -45.33 12.55
CA ARG A 81 1.67 -46.39 12.25
C ARG A 81 2.09 -47.07 13.57
N PRO A 82 2.61 -48.31 13.54
CA PRO A 82 3.06 -49.02 14.75
C PRO A 82 4.11 -48.26 15.59
N ASP A 83 4.79 -47.28 14.99
CA ASP A 83 5.74 -46.32 15.58
C ASP A 83 5.07 -45.06 16.20
N GLY A 84 3.73 -44.98 16.21
CA GLY A 84 2.98 -43.88 16.82
C GLY A 84 2.95 -42.59 15.98
N THR A 85 3.48 -42.62 14.76
CA THR A 85 3.43 -41.48 13.83
C THR A 85 2.19 -41.55 12.93
N PRO A 86 1.63 -40.41 12.48
CA PRO A 86 0.53 -40.39 11.52
C PRO A 86 0.93 -41.09 10.21
N SER A 87 0.06 -41.95 9.66
CA SER A 87 0.35 -42.72 8.44
C SER A 87 0.46 -41.87 7.17
N GLU A 88 -0.21 -40.72 7.13
CA GLU A 88 -0.08 -39.67 6.12
C GLU A 88 0.27 -38.35 6.82
N GLN A 89 1.46 -37.80 6.54
CA GLN A 89 1.77 -36.41 6.84
C GLN A 89 1.21 -35.54 5.71
N VAL A 90 0.48 -34.49 6.09
CA VAL A 90 -0.03 -33.50 5.15
C VAL A 90 1.06 -32.44 5.00
N ASP A 91 1.92 -32.62 4.01
CA ASP A 91 3.06 -31.75 3.74
C ASP A 91 2.62 -30.52 2.95
N TRP A 92 1.69 -29.74 3.52
CA TRP A 92 1.28 -28.48 2.91
C TRP A 92 2.26 -27.38 3.30
N THR A 93 3.02 -26.90 2.32
CA THR A 93 4.08 -25.92 2.53
C THR A 93 3.86 -24.69 1.66
N THR A 94 4.00 -23.51 2.28
CA THR A 94 4.17 -22.25 1.57
C THR A 94 5.52 -21.64 1.97
N PRO A 95 6.41 -21.34 1.03
CA PRO A 95 7.75 -20.81 1.34
C PRO A 95 7.66 -19.35 1.83
N LEU A 96 8.19 -19.07 3.04
CA LEU A 96 8.16 -17.73 3.65
C LEU A 96 9.09 -16.71 2.96
N PHE A 97 10.28 -17.15 2.56
CA PHE A 97 11.32 -16.27 2.01
C PHE A 97 11.50 -16.45 0.51
N SER A 98 11.36 -17.69 0.03
CA SER A 98 11.52 -18.06 -1.38
C SER A 98 10.18 -18.20 -2.09
N PHE A 99 9.26 -17.25 -1.87
CA PHE A 99 7.90 -17.26 -2.46
C PHE A 99 7.88 -17.20 -4.01
N TRP A 100 9.02 -16.89 -4.62
CA TRP A 100 9.20 -16.93 -6.07
C TRP A 100 9.41 -18.33 -6.63
N ASP A 101 9.90 -19.27 -5.79
CA ASP A 101 10.17 -20.63 -6.22
C ASP A 101 8.91 -21.48 -6.14
N ARG A 102 8.33 -21.74 -7.32
CA ARG A 102 7.09 -22.49 -7.47
C ARG A 102 7.23 -23.95 -7.07
N SER A 103 8.45 -24.49 -7.07
CA SER A 103 8.69 -25.89 -6.72
C SER A 103 8.51 -26.18 -5.24
N LEU A 104 8.62 -25.14 -4.39
CA LEU A 104 8.44 -25.24 -2.94
C LEU A 104 6.96 -25.23 -2.49
N TYR A 105 6.04 -25.00 -3.44
CA TYR A 105 4.60 -24.99 -3.17
C TYR A 105 4.04 -26.40 -3.32
N GLU A 106 3.89 -27.08 -2.19
CA GLU A 106 3.20 -28.35 -2.11
C GLU A 106 1.92 -28.16 -1.28
N PRO A 107 0.72 -28.43 -1.83
CA PRO A 107 0.35 -28.64 -3.22
C PRO A 107 0.27 -27.34 -4.06
N ALA A 108 0.43 -27.48 -5.39
CA ALA A 108 0.46 -26.36 -6.34
C ALA A 108 -0.79 -25.45 -6.36
N TRP A 109 -1.96 -25.93 -5.89
CA TRP A 109 -3.15 -25.09 -5.81
C TRP A 109 -3.01 -23.94 -4.82
N LEU A 110 -2.14 -24.08 -3.81
CA LEU A 110 -1.83 -23.02 -2.85
C LEU A 110 -1.26 -21.78 -3.54
N LEU A 111 -0.41 -21.97 -4.55
CA LEU A 111 0.15 -20.88 -5.33
C LEU A 111 -0.94 -20.09 -6.08
N TYR A 112 -1.90 -20.78 -6.70
CA TYR A 112 -3.00 -20.12 -7.42
C TYR A 112 -3.95 -19.40 -6.47
N MET A 113 -4.20 -19.97 -5.29
CA MET A 113 -5.00 -19.34 -4.24
C MET A 113 -4.31 -18.08 -3.71
N GLU A 114 -3.01 -18.13 -3.45
CA GLU A 114 -2.23 -16.97 -3.03
C GLU A 114 -2.24 -15.88 -4.12
N ALA A 115 -2.02 -16.25 -5.39
CA ALA A 115 -2.09 -15.33 -6.52
C ALA A 115 -3.47 -14.66 -6.64
N CYS A 116 -4.56 -15.39 -6.36
CA CYS A 116 -5.90 -14.81 -6.31
C CYS A 116 -6.01 -13.74 -5.22
N PHE A 117 -5.50 -14.01 -4.01
CA PHE A 117 -5.47 -13.00 -2.93
C PHE A 117 -4.61 -11.79 -3.28
N VAL A 118 -3.46 -11.96 -3.94
CA VAL A 118 -2.66 -10.85 -4.46
C VAL A 118 -3.50 -9.96 -5.37
N VAL A 119 -4.24 -10.53 -6.32
CA VAL A 119 -5.11 -9.77 -7.24
C VAL A 119 -6.20 -9.02 -6.47
N ILE A 120 -6.84 -9.67 -5.50
CA ILE A 120 -7.88 -9.04 -4.66
C ILE A 120 -7.31 -7.85 -3.88
N VAL A 121 -6.15 -8.03 -3.22
CA VAL A 121 -5.48 -6.95 -2.48
C VAL A 121 -5.15 -5.78 -3.41
N LEU A 122 -4.61 -6.05 -4.60
CA LEU A 122 -4.33 -5.00 -5.58
C LEU A 122 -5.60 -4.25 -5.98
N VAL A 123 -6.69 -4.95 -6.30
CA VAL A 123 -7.97 -4.33 -6.65
C VAL A 123 -8.50 -3.46 -5.51
N VAL A 124 -8.46 -3.94 -4.27
CA VAL A 124 -8.90 -3.19 -3.07
C VAL A 124 -8.04 -1.95 -2.87
N VAL A 125 -6.70 -2.08 -2.94
CA VAL A 125 -5.77 -0.97 -2.75
C VAL A 125 -5.96 0.08 -3.85
N PHE A 126 -6.12 -0.31 -5.10
CA PHE A 126 -6.41 0.61 -6.19
C PHE A 126 -7.77 1.29 -6.05
N ARG A 127 -8.80 0.56 -5.61
CA ARG A 127 -10.17 1.05 -5.53
C ARG A 127 -10.44 1.99 -4.36
N TYR A 128 -9.85 1.70 -3.19
CA TYR A 128 -10.10 2.45 -1.95
C TYR A 128 -9.00 3.44 -1.62
N ARG A 129 -7.79 3.23 -2.13
CA ARG A 129 -6.63 4.09 -1.89
C ARG A 129 -5.98 4.51 -3.21
N PRO A 130 -6.69 5.26 -4.06
CA PRO A 130 -6.10 5.79 -5.28
C PRO A 130 -4.89 6.64 -4.93
N MET A 131 -3.85 6.58 -5.77
CA MET A 131 -2.63 7.36 -5.57
C MET A 131 -2.98 8.85 -5.58
N SER A 132 -3.16 9.42 -4.39
CA SER A 132 -3.38 10.86 -4.21
C SER A 132 -2.04 11.55 -4.40
N THR A 133 -1.68 11.76 -5.67
CA THR A 133 -0.68 12.75 -6.03
C THR A 133 -1.09 14.05 -5.34
N GLN A 134 -0.22 14.60 -4.48
CA GLN A 134 -0.44 15.89 -3.83
C GLN A 134 -0.44 16.99 -4.91
N HIS A 135 -1.54 17.09 -5.65
CA HIS A 135 -1.67 17.91 -6.84
C HIS A 135 -2.14 19.32 -6.54
N LYS A 136 -2.56 19.60 -5.30
CA LYS A 136 -2.97 20.95 -4.90
C LYS A 136 -1.73 21.70 -4.40
N PRO A 137 -1.11 22.58 -5.23
CA PRO A 137 -0.13 23.51 -4.71
C PRO A 137 -0.78 24.29 -3.57
N LYS A 138 -0.15 24.28 -2.40
CA LYS A 138 -0.60 25.17 -1.31
C LYS A 138 -0.48 26.60 -1.84
N PRO A 139 -1.55 27.41 -1.77
CA PRO A 139 -1.48 28.79 -2.24
C PRO A 139 -0.34 29.50 -1.50
N ARG A 140 0.53 30.19 -2.25
CA ARG A 140 1.65 30.97 -1.67
C ARG A 140 1.19 32.36 -1.21
N TYR A 141 0.05 32.80 -1.70
CA TYR A 141 -0.50 34.13 -1.49
C TYR A 141 -1.95 34.03 -1.01
N ASN A 142 -2.32 34.94 -0.12
CA ASN A 142 -3.71 35.18 0.23
C ASN A 142 -4.48 35.74 -0.99
N PRO A 143 -5.83 35.71 -0.96
CA PRO A 143 -6.66 36.34 -1.99
C PRO A 143 -6.35 37.82 -2.23
N ASP A 144 -5.77 38.47 -1.22
CA ASP A 144 -5.42 39.89 -1.22
C ASP A 144 -3.98 40.15 -1.72
N GLY A 145 -3.29 39.11 -2.22
CA GLY A 145 -1.94 39.22 -2.80
C GLY A 145 -0.79 39.20 -1.79
N THR A 146 -1.08 39.19 -0.48
CA THR A 146 -0.06 39.13 0.57
C THR A 146 0.53 37.72 0.73
N PRO A 147 1.84 37.58 0.99
CA PRO A 147 2.46 36.27 1.20
C PRO A 147 1.95 35.64 2.50
N ILE A 148 1.57 34.35 2.45
CA ILE A 148 1.04 33.65 3.63
C ILE A 148 2.18 33.43 4.64
N ALA A 149 2.04 34.02 5.83
CA ALA A 149 2.98 33.85 6.93
C ALA A 149 3.14 32.36 7.27
N LYS A 150 4.37 31.92 7.59
CA LYS A 150 4.66 30.50 7.90
C LYS A 150 3.79 29.93 9.03
N LYS A 151 3.33 30.79 9.96
CA LYS A 151 2.44 30.43 11.09
C LYS A 151 1.01 30.10 10.65
N ASP A 152 0.52 30.75 9.58
CA ASP A 152 -0.88 30.63 9.13
C ASP A 152 -1.08 29.59 8.03
N LYS A 153 -0.02 28.95 7.55
CA LYS A 153 -0.08 27.96 6.44
C LYS A 153 -0.97 26.74 6.70
N LYS A 154 -1.27 26.40 7.96
CA LYS A 154 -2.21 25.32 8.30
C LYS A 154 -3.67 25.79 8.25
N GLN A 155 -3.99 26.94 8.85
CA GLN A 155 -5.35 27.51 8.83
C GLN A 155 -5.73 28.10 7.47
N GLY A 156 -4.81 28.79 6.80
CA GLY A 156 -5.06 29.43 5.50
C GLY A 156 -5.33 28.44 4.38
N ALA A 157 -4.87 27.18 4.45
CA ALA A 157 -5.16 26.17 3.44
C ALA A 157 -6.63 25.67 3.52
N GLU A 158 -7.16 25.53 4.73
CA GLU A 158 -8.57 25.19 4.96
C GLU A 158 -9.48 26.36 4.60
N ASP A 159 -9.09 27.58 5.01
CA ASP A 159 -9.87 28.79 4.73
C ASP A 159 -9.90 29.11 3.22
N TYR A 160 -8.80 28.86 2.49
CA TYR A 160 -8.77 28.99 1.03
C TYR A 160 -9.68 27.96 0.34
N LEU A 161 -9.73 26.72 0.83
CA LEU A 161 -10.65 25.69 0.34
C LEU A 161 -12.11 26.08 0.60
N HIS A 162 -12.42 26.62 1.78
CA HIS A 162 -13.74 27.13 2.12
C HIS A 162 -14.13 28.33 1.24
N LYS A 163 -13.22 29.28 0.97
CA LYS A 163 -13.45 30.45 0.11
C LYS A 163 -13.64 30.07 -1.36
N TYR A 164 -12.87 29.10 -1.86
CA TYR A 164 -12.99 28.59 -3.23
C TYR A 164 -14.26 27.75 -3.42
N ARG A 165 -14.62 26.93 -2.41
CA ARG A 165 -15.90 26.21 -2.37
C ARG A 165 -17.07 27.21 -2.33
N ARG A 166 -17.00 28.25 -1.48
CA ARG A 166 -18.01 29.33 -1.47
C ARG A 166 -18.18 30.03 -2.81
N ARG A 167 -17.10 30.33 -3.54
CA ARG A 167 -17.20 30.96 -4.87
C ARG A 167 -17.81 30.03 -5.92
N LYS A 168 -17.45 28.75 -5.92
CA LYS A 168 -17.99 27.78 -6.90
C LYS A 168 -19.47 27.48 -6.66
N TYR A 169 -19.92 27.53 -5.41
CA TYR A 169 -21.31 27.29 -5.00
C TYR A 169 -22.10 28.58 -4.72
N ALA A 170 -21.53 29.77 -4.98
CA ALA A 170 -22.18 31.04 -4.67
C ALA A 170 -23.48 31.23 -5.47
N ASP A 171 -23.46 30.79 -6.74
CA ASP A 171 -24.61 30.90 -7.62
C ASP A 171 -25.69 29.86 -7.27
N GLU A 172 -25.29 28.65 -6.86
CA GLU A 172 -26.22 27.62 -6.37
C GLU A 172 -26.92 28.05 -5.07
N VAL A 173 -26.17 28.64 -4.13
CA VAL A 173 -26.74 29.15 -2.86
C VAL A 173 -27.67 30.34 -3.10
N ARG A 174 -27.33 31.25 -4.02
CA ARG A 174 -28.26 32.35 -4.41
C ARG A 174 -29.55 31.80 -5.03
N ALA A 175 -29.45 30.77 -5.88
CA ALA A 175 -30.61 30.15 -6.50
C ALA A 175 -31.51 29.45 -5.46
N GLU A 176 -30.94 28.80 -4.43
CA GLU A 176 -31.71 28.25 -3.32
C GLU A 176 -32.41 29.33 -2.48
N ASP A 177 -31.72 30.42 -2.15
CA ASP A 177 -32.30 31.54 -1.39
C ASP A 177 -33.48 32.20 -2.14
N GLU A 178 -33.34 32.38 -3.46
CA GLU A 178 -34.45 32.87 -4.29
C GLU A 178 -35.63 31.91 -4.33
N ARG A 179 -35.36 30.60 -4.41
CA ARG A 179 -36.38 29.56 -4.39
C ARG A 179 -37.13 29.54 -3.06
N LEU A 180 -36.43 29.66 -1.94
CA LEU A 180 -37.02 29.74 -0.60
C LEU A 180 -37.91 30.96 -0.44
N LYS A 181 -37.45 32.14 -0.89
CA LYS A 181 -38.28 33.37 -0.88
C LYS A 181 -39.55 33.24 -1.71
N ARG A 182 -39.49 32.57 -2.86
CA ARG A 182 -40.68 32.30 -3.70
C ARG A 182 -41.68 31.39 -2.98
N LEU A 183 -41.20 30.32 -2.35
CA LEU A 183 -42.04 29.42 -1.55
C LEU A 183 -42.66 30.12 -0.34
N GLU A 184 -41.90 30.98 0.34
CA GLU A 184 -42.40 31.74 1.47
C GLU A 184 -43.48 32.75 1.06
N ASN A 185 -43.28 33.46 -0.06
CA ASN A 185 -44.28 34.36 -0.63
C ASN A 185 -45.54 33.62 -1.11
N GLN A 186 -45.42 32.38 -1.58
CA GLN A 186 -46.57 31.53 -1.92
C GLN A 186 -47.32 31.05 -0.67
N ARG A 187 -46.64 30.80 0.45
CA ARG A 187 -47.27 30.45 1.73
C ARG A 187 -47.97 31.61 2.41
N ARG A 188 -47.58 32.85 2.11
CA ARG A 188 -48.16 34.09 2.68
C ARG A 188 -49.35 34.62 1.87
N LYS A 189 -49.63 34.06 0.69
CA LYS A 189 -50.82 34.35 -0.13
C LYS A 189 -51.86 33.27 0.10
#